data_AF-A0A2G6EWF9-F1
#
_entry.id   AF-A0A2G6EWF9-F1
#
_cell.length_a   1.000
_cell.length_b   1.000
_cell.length_c   1.000
_cell.angle_alpha   90.00
_cell.angle_beta   90.00
_cell.angle_gamma   90.00
#
_symmetry.space_group_name_H-M   'P 1'
#
loop_
_entity.id
_entity.type
_entity.pdbx_description
1 polymer ?
#
loop_
_entity_poly.entity_id
_entity_poly.type
_entity_poly.pdbx_seq_one_letter_code
_entity_poly.pdbx_strand_id
1 'polypeptide(L)'
;MTDTATTHHVRAFIALGANLGEPLAQLDSAVAALNQQPGVTCIAMSKVYLSKPHGPQDQPDFTNAVVKIRTVLSAEQLLDTLQAIEFKHGRKRQEHWGARTLDLDIILFGNQQINTPRLTIPHPRAFEREFVIRPLADLDADLVIANRGRVKDLLKRLPANTMETIRNVTTDYC
;
A
#
# COMPACT_ATOMS: atom_id res chain seq x y z
N MET A 1 -4.21 -40.55 9.05
CA MET A 1 -4.19 -39.89 7.74
C MET A 1 -4.29 -38.40 8.02
N THR A 2 -3.16 -37.70 8.01
CA THR A 2 -3.08 -36.27 8.29
C THR A 2 -3.60 -35.50 7.08
N ASP A 3 -4.79 -34.93 7.23
CA ASP A 3 -5.37 -33.97 6.30
C ASP A 3 -4.38 -32.81 6.11
N THR A 4 -3.80 -32.72 4.92
CA THR A 4 -2.83 -31.68 4.59
C THR A 4 -3.65 -30.46 4.20
N ALA A 5 -4.09 -29.70 5.21
CA ALA A 5 -4.84 -28.47 5.00
C ALA A 5 -4.04 -27.57 4.02
N THR A 6 -4.58 -27.39 2.81
CA THR A 6 -3.95 -26.56 1.79
C THR A 6 -4.02 -25.12 2.28
N THR A 7 -2.88 -24.55 2.69
CA THR A 7 -2.81 -23.17 3.14
C THR A 7 -3.15 -22.24 1.98
N HIS A 8 -4.35 -21.67 2.01
CA HIS A 8 -4.80 -20.73 0.98
C HIS A 8 -4.12 -19.38 1.16
N HIS A 9 -3.23 -19.05 0.23
CA HIS A 9 -2.60 -17.75 0.18
C HIS A 9 -3.42 -16.74 -0.62
N VAL A 10 -3.61 -15.55 -0.06
CA VAL A 10 -4.27 -14.41 -0.71
C VAL A 10 -3.23 -13.37 -1.12
N ARG A 11 -3.40 -12.78 -2.31
CA ARG A 11 -2.58 -11.63 -2.74
C ARG A 11 -3.21 -10.35 -2.21
N ALA A 12 -2.41 -9.46 -1.63
CA ALA A 12 -2.87 -8.13 -1.24
C ALA A 12 -1.93 -7.05 -1.77
N PHE A 13 -2.46 -5.85 -1.95
CA PHE A 13 -1.70 -4.68 -2.39
C PHE A 13 -1.81 -3.60 -1.33
N ILE A 14 -0.68 -3.15 -0.81
CA ILE A 14 -0.60 -2.20 0.30
C ILE A 14 0.05 -0.92 -0.22
N ALA A 15 -0.59 0.22 -0.05
CA ALA A 15 0.05 1.51 -0.30
C ALA A 15 0.86 1.93 0.93
N LEU A 16 2.06 2.46 0.68
CA LEU A 16 2.96 3.00 1.68
C LEU A 16 3.09 4.50 1.44
N GLY A 17 3.03 5.31 2.48
CA GLY A 17 3.23 6.75 2.41
C GLY A 17 3.96 7.30 3.64
N ALA A 18 4.93 8.18 3.43
CA ALA A 18 5.64 8.87 4.52
C ALA A 18 6.11 10.26 4.08
N ASN A 19 6.06 11.24 4.99
CA ASN A 19 6.57 12.60 4.74
C ASN A 19 7.25 13.27 5.94
N LEU A 20 7.56 12.52 7.02
CA LEU A 20 8.26 13.04 8.19
C LEU A 20 9.49 12.19 8.54
N GLY A 21 10.61 12.84 8.87
CA GLY A 21 11.84 12.14 9.25
C GLY A 21 12.59 11.65 8.02
N GLU A 22 12.72 10.33 7.87
CA GLU A 22 13.45 9.66 6.78
C GLU A 22 12.50 8.77 5.94
N PRO A 23 11.66 9.35 5.04
CA PRO A 23 10.58 8.62 4.36
C PRO A 23 11.03 7.36 3.61
N LEU A 24 12.16 7.42 2.89
CA LEU A 24 12.69 6.26 2.17
C LEU A 24 13.05 5.12 3.13
N ALA A 25 13.74 5.43 4.23
CA ALA A 25 14.11 4.44 5.24
C ALA A 25 12.88 3.86 5.96
N GLN A 26 11.85 4.69 6.18
CA GLN A 26 10.58 4.25 6.77
C GLN A 26 9.83 3.27 5.85
N LEU A 27 9.80 3.53 4.55
CA LEU A 27 9.24 2.60 3.57
C LEU A 27 9.98 1.27 3.60
N ASP A 28 11.32 1.28 3.55
CA ASP A 28 12.14 0.06 3.56
C ASP A 28 11.96 -0.74 4.86
N SER A 29 11.95 -0.05 6.00
CA SER A 29 11.69 -0.65 7.31
C SER A 29 10.28 -1.25 7.40
N ALA A 30 9.27 -0.61 6.80
CA ALA A 30 7.92 -1.15 6.74
C ALA A 30 7.85 -2.46 5.94
N VAL A 31 8.54 -2.53 4.79
CA VAL A 31 8.61 -3.77 3.99
C VAL A 31 9.36 -4.87 4.75
N ALA A 32 10.48 -4.55 5.40
CA ALA A 32 11.21 -5.49 6.24
C ALA A 32 10.33 -6.02 7.39
N ALA A 33 9.57 -5.16 8.06
CA ALA A 33 8.65 -5.55 9.13
C ALA A 33 7.51 -6.44 8.62
N LEU A 34 6.99 -6.19 7.42
CA LEU A 34 5.99 -7.06 6.77
C LEU A 34 6.56 -8.47 6.53
N ASN A 35 7.79 -8.59 6.03
CA ASN A 35 8.43 -9.89 5.78
C ASN A 35 8.77 -10.66 7.07
N GLN A 36 8.94 -9.96 8.19
CA GLN A 36 9.12 -10.59 9.50
C GLN A 36 7.81 -11.11 10.09
N GLN A 37 6.65 -10.69 9.57
CA GLN A 37 5.36 -11.16 10.07
C GLN A 37 5.09 -12.59 9.57
N PRO A 38 4.84 -13.56 10.48
CA PRO A 38 4.48 -14.91 10.08
C PRO A 38 3.28 -14.93 9.15
N GLY A 39 3.41 -15.66 8.05
CA GLY A 39 2.33 -15.80 7.08
C GLY A 39 2.17 -14.63 6.12
N VAL A 40 3.09 -13.64 6.13
CA VAL A 40 3.19 -12.57 5.13
C VAL A 40 4.49 -12.73 4.35
N THR A 41 4.43 -12.50 3.05
CA THR A 41 5.61 -12.47 2.17
C THR A 41 5.44 -11.34 1.18
N CYS A 42 6.34 -10.37 1.18
CA CYS A 42 6.44 -9.44 0.06
C CYS A 42 6.80 -10.20 -1.20
N ILE A 43 6.18 -9.83 -2.32
CA ILE A 43 6.45 -10.40 -3.64
C ILE A 43 7.13 -9.38 -4.55
N ALA A 44 6.75 -8.11 -4.43
CA ALA A 44 7.34 -7.01 -5.19
C ALA A 44 7.00 -5.65 -4.58
N MET A 45 7.86 -4.67 -4.78
CA MET A 45 7.61 -3.26 -4.49
C MET A 45 7.65 -2.45 -5.79
N SER A 46 6.74 -1.50 -5.95
CA SER A 46 6.71 -0.58 -7.09
C SER A 46 7.96 0.31 -7.13
N LYS A 47 8.02 1.19 -8.13
CA LYS A 47 8.87 2.37 -8.02
C LYS A 47 8.46 3.19 -6.80
N VAL A 48 9.38 4.00 -6.29
CA VAL A 48 9.09 4.99 -5.25
C VAL A 48 8.93 6.35 -5.90
N TYR A 49 7.87 7.05 -5.49
CA TYR A 49 7.48 8.35 -6.03
C TYR A 49 7.49 9.42 -4.95
N LEU A 50 7.96 10.61 -5.31
CA LEU A 50 7.72 11.84 -4.56
C LEU A 50 6.46 12.52 -5.11
N SER A 51 5.54 12.92 -4.24
CA SER A 51 4.31 13.62 -4.61
C SER A 51 4.00 14.77 -3.66
N LYS A 52 3.31 15.80 -4.17
CA LYS A 52 2.72 16.82 -3.29
C LYS A 52 1.69 16.21 -2.34
N PRO A 53 1.50 16.78 -1.14
CA PRO A 53 0.42 16.40 -0.25
C PRO A 53 -0.94 16.54 -0.94
N HIS A 54 -1.86 15.62 -0.67
CA HIS A 54 -3.25 15.76 -1.15
C HIS A 54 -4.07 16.75 -0.31
N GLY A 55 -3.70 16.92 0.96
CA GLY A 55 -4.38 17.81 1.92
C GLY A 55 -3.68 19.17 2.05
N PRO A 56 -3.49 19.68 3.28
CA PRO A 56 -2.76 20.92 3.53
C PRO A 56 -1.39 20.92 2.83
N GLN A 57 -1.02 22.02 2.20
CA GLN A 57 0.23 22.15 1.43
C GLN A 57 1.42 22.62 2.30
N ASP A 58 1.16 23.03 3.54
CA ASP A 58 2.14 23.43 4.55
C ASP A 58 2.79 22.23 5.25
N GLN A 59 3.08 21.17 4.49
CA GLN A 59 3.77 19.98 4.95
C GLN A 59 4.72 19.45 3.87
N PRO A 60 5.72 18.64 4.24
CA PRO A 60 6.65 18.09 3.26
C PRO A 60 5.97 17.19 2.24
N ASP A 61 6.60 17.06 1.08
CA ASP A 61 6.20 16.12 0.03
C ASP A 61 6.25 14.67 0.55
N PHE A 62 5.38 13.84 -0.01
CA PHE A 62 5.29 12.43 0.37
C PHE A 62 6.13 11.54 -0.52
N THR A 63 6.81 10.62 0.12
CA THR A 63 7.34 9.42 -0.50
C THR A 63 6.27 8.33 -0.50
N ASN A 64 5.89 7.83 -1.67
CA ASN A 64 4.84 6.84 -1.86
C ASN A 64 5.33 5.63 -2.66
N ALA A 65 4.82 4.46 -2.31
CA ALA A 65 4.99 3.22 -3.07
C ALA A 65 3.80 2.29 -2.86
N VAL A 66 3.73 1.22 -3.63
CA VAL A 66 2.82 0.10 -3.40
C VAL A 66 3.65 -1.18 -3.30
N VAL A 67 3.29 -2.06 -2.37
CA VAL A 67 3.83 -3.42 -2.30
C VAL A 67 2.76 -4.44 -2.60
N LYS A 68 3.15 -5.47 -3.35
CA LYS A 68 2.37 -6.69 -3.55
C LYS A 68 2.84 -7.73 -2.56
N ILE A 69 1.93 -8.23 -1.75
CA ILE A 69 2.22 -9.29 -0.78
C ILE A 69 1.40 -10.54 -1.09
N ARG A 70 1.88 -11.67 -0.57
CA ARG A 70 1.13 -12.91 -0.39
C ARG A 70 0.96 -13.12 1.11
N THR A 71 -0.26 -13.42 1.55
CA THR A 71 -0.54 -13.62 2.97
C THR A 71 -1.52 -14.75 3.23
N VAL A 72 -1.45 -15.35 4.42
CA VAL A 72 -2.44 -16.32 4.95
C VAL A 72 -3.33 -15.67 6.02
N LEU A 73 -3.00 -14.45 6.43
CA LEU A 73 -3.80 -13.67 7.38
C LEU A 73 -5.14 -13.31 6.77
N SER A 74 -6.18 -13.19 7.60
CA SER A 74 -7.41 -12.52 7.19
C SER A 74 -7.15 -11.03 6.92
N ALA A 75 -8.05 -10.36 6.21
CA ALA A 75 -7.92 -8.94 5.91
C ALA A 75 -7.86 -8.07 7.19
N GLU A 76 -8.61 -8.44 8.24
CA GLU A 76 -8.58 -7.72 9.52
C GLU A 76 -7.30 -8.00 10.32
N GLN A 77 -6.77 -9.24 10.29
CA GLN A 77 -5.47 -9.55 10.89
C GLN A 77 -4.33 -8.82 10.18
N LEU A 78 -4.42 -8.66 8.86
CA LEU A 78 -3.50 -7.84 8.09
C LEU A 78 -3.62 -6.37 8.50
N LEU A 79 -4.84 -5.84 8.63
CA LEU A 79 -5.06 -4.47 9.11
C LEU A 79 -4.42 -4.23 10.48
N ASP A 80 -4.61 -5.15 11.43
CA ASP A 80 -3.99 -5.07 12.76
C ASP A 80 -2.45 -5.07 12.68
N THR A 81 -1.90 -5.90 11.79
CA THR A 81 -0.44 -5.95 11.53
C THR A 81 0.06 -4.60 11.01
N LEU A 82 -0.61 -4.02 10.01
CA LEU A 82 -0.22 -2.72 9.45
C LEU A 82 -0.26 -1.61 10.50
N GLN A 83 -1.34 -1.54 11.28
CA GLN A 83 -1.49 -0.55 12.35
C GLN A 83 -0.41 -0.70 13.43
N ALA A 84 -0.01 -1.93 13.76
CA ALA A 84 1.10 -2.17 14.68
C ALA A 84 2.45 -1.71 14.11
N ILE A 85 2.70 -1.89 12.82
CA ILE A 85 3.91 -1.41 12.15
C ILE A 85 3.94 0.13 12.16
N GLU A 86 2.84 0.78 11.80
CA GLU A 86 2.72 2.25 11.86
C GLU A 86 2.98 2.81 13.26
N PHE A 87 2.40 2.18 14.28
CA PHE A 87 2.60 2.58 15.66
C PHE A 87 4.07 2.51 16.07
N LYS A 88 4.78 1.44 15.68
CA LYS A 88 6.24 1.29 15.92
C LYS A 88 7.07 2.35 15.18
N HIS A 89 6.59 2.85 14.05
CA HIS A 89 7.21 3.97 13.31
C HIS A 89 6.79 5.34 13.87
N GLY A 90 6.13 5.39 15.03
CA GLY A 90 5.77 6.64 15.70
C GLY A 90 4.61 7.39 15.05
N ARG A 91 3.75 6.71 14.28
CA ARG A 91 2.56 7.35 13.68
C ARG A 91 1.68 7.95 14.79
N LYS A 92 1.47 9.27 14.74
CA LYS A 92 0.54 10.01 15.61
C LYS A 92 -0.64 10.52 14.79
N ARG A 93 -1.87 10.25 15.22
CA ARG A 93 -3.10 10.71 14.54
C ARG A 93 -3.56 12.04 15.14
N GLN A 94 -2.85 13.12 14.81
CA GLN A 94 -3.13 14.46 15.35
C GLN A 94 -4.08 15.29 14.46
N GLU A 95 -3.97 15.15 13.14
CA GLU A 95 -4.74 15.93 12.17
C GLU A 95 -5.21 15.05 11.00
N HIS A 96 -6.40 15.33 10.47
CA HIS A 96 -6.90 14.66 9.27
C HIS A 96 -6.07 15.08 8.04
N TRP A 97 -5.42 14.12 7.37
CA TRP A 97 -4.49 14.34 6.26
C TRP A 97 -3.21 15.14 6.59
N GLY A 98 -2.92 15.37 7.87
CA GLY A 98 -1.67 16.01 8.33
C GLY A 98 -0.48 15.06 8.40
N ALA A 99 0.73 15.59 8.34
CA ALA A 99 1.99 14.86 8.12
C ALA A 99 2.17 13.62 9.00
N ARG A 100 2.83 12.59 8.47
CA ARG A 100 3.01 11.30 9.14
C ARG A 100 4.35 10.65 8.84
N THR A 101 4.83 9.87 9.81
CA THR A 101 6.02 9.04 9.68
C THR A 101 5.79 7.82 8.81
N LEU A 102 4.61 7.20 8.88
CA LEU A 102 4.25 6.07 8.03
C LEU A 102 2.74 5.92 7.95
N ASP A 103 2.25 5.58 6.76
CA ASP A 103 0.86 5.25 6.44
C ASP A 103 0.85 3.98 5.59
N LEU A 104 0.07 2.98 6.00
CA LEU A 104 -0.05 1.66 5.38
C LEU A 104 -1.53 1.33 5.14
N ASP A 105 -1.96 1.43 3.88
CA ASP A 105 -3.35 1.20 3.49
C ASP A 105 -3.52 -0.08 2.67
N ILE A 106 -4.44 -0.96 3.07
CA ILE A 106 -4.83 -2.13 2.24
C ILE A 106 -5.67 -1.63 1.06
N ILE A 107 -5.13 -1.71 -0.16
CA ILE A 107 -5.81 -1.27 -1.38
C ILE A 107 -6.72 -2.36 -1.93
N LEU A 108 -6.20 -3.59 -1.97
CA LEU A 108 -6.87 -4.79 -2.48
C LEU A 108 -6.50 -6.00 -1.62
N PHE A 109 -7.43 -6.94 -1.50
CA PHE A 109 -7.23 -8.20 -0.80
C PHE A 109 -7.91 -9.34 -1.59
N GLY A 110 -7.12 -10.02 -2.41
CA GLY A 110 -7.61 -10.95 -3.42
C GLY A 110 -8.63 -10.27 -4.33
N ASN A 111 -9.73 -10.98 -4.60
CA ASN A 111 -10.90 -10.46 -5.31
C ASN A 111 -12.05 -10.10 -4.34
N GLN A 112 -11.74 -9.94 -3.04
CA GLN A 112 -12.77 -9.76 -2.03
C GLN A 112 -13.33 -8.34 -2.06
N GLN A 113 -14.63 -8.24 -1.76
CA GLN A 113 -15.29 -6.99 -1.40
C GLN A 113 -15.61 -7.05 0.09
N ILE A 114 -14.98 -6.19 0.87
CA ILE A 114 -15.11 -6.15 2.32
C ILE A 114 -15.70 -4.80 2.70
N ASN A 115 -16.72 -4.83 3.54
CA ASN A 115 -17.34 -3.63 4.09
C ASN A 115 -17.69 -3.89 5.55
N THR A 116 -16.71 -3.72 6.43
CA THR A 116 -16.89 -3.79 7.88
C THR A 116 -16.70 -2.40 8.49
N PRO A 117 -17.10 -2.17 9.76
CA PRO A 117 -16.86 -0.88 10.42
C PRO A 117 -15.38 -0.47 10.48
N ARG A 118 -14.45 -1.42 10.35
CA ARG A 118 -13.00 -1.19 10.42
C ARG A 118 -12.33 -1.12 9.05
N LEU A 119 -12.88 -1.76 8.02
CA LEU A 119 -12.19 -2.01 6.77
C LEU A 119 -13.13 -2.01 5.56
N THR A 120 -12.76 -1.25 4.54
CA THR A 120 -13.43 -1.23 3.23
C THR A 120 -12.43 -1.60 2.14
N ILE A 121 -12.69 -2.69 1.41
CA ILE A 121 -11.87 -3.18 0.28
C ILE A 121 -12.79 -3.45 -0.91
N PRO A 122 -12.44 -3.03 -2.15
CA PRO A 122 -11.30 -2.20 -2.53
C PRO A 122 -11.27 -0.84 -1.81
N HIS A 123 -10.09 -0.30 -1.51
CA HIS A 123 -9.97 0.95 -0.74
C HIS A 123 -10.75 2.10 -1.42
N PRO A 124 -11.66 2.79 -0.71
CA PRO A 124 -12.72 3.58 -1.33
C PRO A 124 -12.20 4.77 -2.15
N ARG A 125 -11.07 5.36 -1.74
CA ARG A 125 -10.47 6.56 -2.36
C ARG A 125 -9.13 6.31 -3.05
N ALA A 126 -8.65 5.06 -3.06
CA ALA A 126 -7.32 4.75 -3.58
C ALA A 126 -7.23 5.02 -5.08
N PHE A 127 -8.31 4.72 -5.79
CA PHE A 127 -8.34 4.72 -7.24
C PHE A 127 -8.52 6.11 -7.87
N GLU A 128 -8.66 7.13 -7.03
CA GLU A 128 -8.72 8.55 -7.41
C GLU A 128 -7.37 9.25 -7.20
N ARG A 129 -6.38 8.54 -6.64
CA ARG A 129 -5.10 9.09 -6.21
C ARG A 129 -3.98 8.58 -7.09
N GLU A 130 -3.28 9.50 -7.76
CA GLU A 130 -2.16 9.15 -8.63
C GLU A 130 -1.04 8.42 -7.89
N PHE A 131 -0.71 8.88 -6.69
CA PHE A 131 0.30 8.28 -5.82
C PHE A 131 -0.03 6.86 -5.33
N VAL A 132 -1.22 6.34 -5.65
CA VAL A 132 -1.57 4.92 -5.46
C VAL A 132 -1.66 4.20 -6.81
N ILE A 133 -2.39 4.76 -7.78
CA ILE A 133 -2.64 4.08 -9.06
C ILE A 133 -1.37 3.92 -9.90
N ARG A 134 -0.50 4.92 -9.94
CA ARG A 134 0.75 4.84 -10.70
C ARG A 134 1.69 3.76 -10.15
N PRO A 135 2.03 3.72 -8.84
CA PRO A 135 2.82 2.61 -8.29
C PRO A 135 2.11 1.25 -8.38
N LEU A 136 0.77 1.19 -8.30
CA LEU A 136 0.04 -0.06 -8.57
C LEU A 136 0.21 -0.52 -10.04
N ALA A 137 0.22 0.40 -11.00
CA ALA A 137 0.43 0.11 -12.41
C ALA A 137 1.86 -0.39 -12.71
N ASP A 138 2.87 0.06 -11.96
CA ASP A 138 4.23 -0.50 -12.06
C ASP A 138 4.27 -1.99 -11.71
N LEU A 139 3.38 -2.44 -10.81
CA LEU A 139 3.32 -3.83 -10.37
C LEU A 139 2.42 -4.70 -11.26
N ASP A 140 1.27 -4.18 -11.67
CA ASP A 140 0.28 -4.91 -12.46
C ASP A 140 -0.70 -3.96 -13.17
N ALA A 141 -0.34 -3.51 -14.38
CA ALA A 141 -1.15 -2.58 -15.16
C ALA A 141 -2.47 -3.20 -15.68
N ASP A 142 -2.53 -4.52 -15.81
CA ASP A 142 -3.70 -5.26 -16.32
C ASP A 142 -4.63 -5.74 -15.21
N LEU A 143 -4.24 -5.56 -13.93
CA LEU A 143 -5.06 -5.86 -12.77
C LEU A 143 -6.45 -5.22 -12.88
N VAL A 144 -7.49 -6.05 -12.70
CA VAL A 144 -8.89 -5.62 -12.70
C VAL A 144 -9.35 -5.39 -11.27
N ILE A 145 -9.81 -4.18 -10.98
CA ILE A 145 -10.39 -3.80 -9.70
C ILE A 145 -11.90 -3.88 -9.80
N ALA A 146 -12.52 -4.59 -8.84
CA ALA A 146 -13.96 -4.73 -8.76
C ALA A 146 -14.66 -3.36 -8.82
N ASN A 147 -15.66 -3.23 -9.71
CA ASN A 147 -16.45 -2.02 -9.94
C ASN A 147 -15.67 -0.77 -10.36
N ARG A 148 -14.39 -0.89 -10.74
CA ARG A 148 -13.54 0.26 -11.18
C ARG A 148 -12.91 0.04 -12.56
N GLY A 149 -12.60 -1.22 -12.92
CA GLY A 149 -11.97 -1.57 -14.20
C GLY A 149 -10.47 -1.85 -14.07
N ARG A 150 -9.75 -1.81 -15.19
CA ARG A 150 -8.30 -2.11 -15.23
C ARG A 150 -7.48 -0.94 -14.71
N VAL A 151 -6.39 -1.23 -13.98
CA VAL A 151 -5.45 -0.23 -13.45
C VAL A 151 -4.94 0.71 -14.54
N LYS A 152 -4.52 0.20 -15.71
CA LYS A 152 -4.07 1.05 -16.83
C LYS A 152 -5.12 2.03 -17.35
N ASP A 153 -6.40 1.67 -17.28
CA ASP A 153 -7.49 2.54 -17.74
C ASP A 153 -7.83 3.59 -16.68
N LEU A 154 -7.69 3.26 -15.40
CA LEU A 154 -7.77 4.23 -14.30
C LEU A 154 -6.64 5.25 -14.39
N LEU A 155 -5.40 4.81 -14.65
CA LEU A 155 -4.24 5.69 -14.76
C LEU A 155 -4.41 6.74 -15.87
N LYS A 156 -5.00 6.36 -17.01
CA LYS A 156 -5.29 7.29 -18.13
C LYS A 156 -6.31 8.38 -17.79
N ARG A 157 -7.14 8.19 -16.75
CA ARG A 157 -8.16 9.14 -16.31
C ARG A 157 -7.64 10.15 -15.30
N LEU A 158 -6.46 9.89 -14.72
CA LEU A 158 -5.82 10.79 -13.78
C LEU A 158 -5.09 11.92 -14.54
N PRO A 159 -4.94 13.10 -13.92
CA PRO A 159 -4.17 14.19 -14.51
C PRO A 159 -2.73 13.76 -14.81
N ALA A 160 -2.06 14.52 -15.69
CA ALA A 160 -0.72 14.22 -16.18
C ALA A 160 0.30 14.07 -15.03
N ASN A 161 1.29 13.18 -15.24
CA ASN A 161 2.27 12.74 -14.25
C ASN A 161 3.00 13.90 -13.54
N THR A 162 2.53 14.28 -12.35
CA THR A 162 3.18 15.31 -11.54
C THR A 162 4.19 14.75 -10.53
N MET A 163 4.31 13.42 -10.48
CA MET A 163 5.17 12.76 -9.49
C MET A 163 6.57 12.52 -10.03
N GLU A 164 7.57 12.71 -9.17
CA GLU A 164 8.95 12.40 -9.45
C GLU A 164 9.24 10.95 -9.06
N THR A 165 9.86 10.17 -9.95
CA THR A 165 10.38 8.84 -9.60
C THR A 165 11.72 9.01 -8.91
N ILE A 166 11.82 8.58 -7.66
CA ILE A 166 13.06 8.68 -6.86
C ILE A 166 13.76 7.32 -6.64
N ARG A 167 13.05 6.20 -6.87
CA ARG A 167 13.64 4.85 -6.90
C ARG A 167 12.92 3.96 -7.90
N ASN A 168 13.66 3.16 -8.66
CA ASN A 168 13.06 2.17 -9.57
C ASN A 168 12.44 0.98 -8.81
N VAL A 169 11.70 0.14 -9.52
CA VAL A 169 11.14 -1.11 -8.99
C VAL A 169 12.27 -1.94 -8.38
N THR A 170 12.05 -2.47 -7.19
CA THR A 170 13.00 -3.37 -6.52
C THR A 170 12.32 -4.67 -6.17
N THR A 171 12.93 -5.78 -6.60
CA THR A 171 12.57 -7.13 -6.15
C THR A 171 13.41 -7.55 -4.95
N ASP A 172 14.58 -6.98 -4.72
CA ASP A 172 15.55 -7.45 -3.71
C ASP A 172 15.04 -7.41 -2.24
N TYR A 173 13.93 -6.69 -1.97
CA TYR A 173 13.26 -6.68 -0.66
C TYR A 173 12.24 -7.83 -0.50
N CYS A 174 12.03 -8.65 -1.53
CA CYS A 174 10.97 -9.64 -1.71
C CYS A 174 11.56 -10.87 -2.47
#